data_AF-A0A8H6MTW3-F1
#
_entry.id   AF-A0A8H6MTW3-F1
#
_cell.length_a   1.000
_cell.length_b   1.000
_cell.length_c   1.000
_cell.angle_alpha   90.00
_cell.angle_beta   90.00
_cell.angle_gamma   90.00
#
_symmetry.space_group_name_H-M   'P 1'
#
loop_
_entity.id
_entity.type
_entity.pdbx_description
1 polymer ?
#
loop_
_entity_poly.entity_id
_entity_poly.type
_entity_poly.pdbx_seq_one_letter_code
_entity_poly.pdbx_strand_id
1 'polypeptide(L)'
;MDMSEAKYENLHLEDHDRDDRSSTEVEESLIGDREKGFATRDYGSHHHGPMPAARRRRNRCLSLLSSSRWFVDTVLLLVTLGLLVREQMAKPPTNPWDFGGDLTGVSGKFSQQIKTFTPDYEGKYAPNDTSKFFTEEVLNNWNELMPRTTVGMGFQWVNDTHRYHDLPTPIVWPDKTVFTTSITHQLHCLFAVVQTYSGLTSGHEIPDDHHWHMIHCFSYLRQTIMCSADMALEGLETTFPDHNGGSDGWDSKHVCKDYNQVKNYLESVRAYDDREIF
;
A
#
# COMPACT_ATOMS: atom_id res chain seq x y z
N MET A 1 35.05 -5.23 -24.31
CA MET A 1 35.55 -3.90 -24.68
C MET A 1 35.56 -3.09 -23.41
N ASP A 2 36.76 -2.89 -22.90
CA ASP A 2 37.08 -2.16 -21.68
C ASP A 2 37.39 -0.71 -22.10
N MET A 3 36.88 0.28 -21.36
CA MET A 3 37.26 1.67 -21.56
C MET A 3 37.28 2.40 -20.23
N SER A 4 38.50 2.44 -19.71
CA SER A 4 39.03 3.19 -18.58
C SER A 4 38.62 4.67 -18.56
N GLU A 5 38.19 5.08 -17.36
CA GLU A 5 38.67 6.25 -16.60
C GLU A 5 39.36 7.39 -17.36
N ALA A 6 38.78 8.59 -17.28
CA ALA A 6 39.49 9.84 -17.44
C ALA A 6 39.39 10.65 -16.13
N LYS A 7 40.49 10.65 -15.38
CA LYS A 7 40.76 11.52 -14.24
C LYS A 7 41.33 12.85 -14.74
N TYR A 8 40.68 13.97 -14.44
CA TYR A 8 41.34 15.28 -14.44
C TYR A 8 41.13 15.95 -13.09
N GLU A 9 42.27 16.24 -12.48
CA GLU A 9 42.51 16.78 -11.16
C GLU A 9 42.69 18.31 -11.31
N ASN A 10 42.09 19.07 -10.38
CA ASN A 10 42.37 20.46 -10.03
C ASN A 10 41.74 21.59 -10.87
N LEU A 11 40.59 22.10 -10.41
CA LEU A 11 40.33 23.54 -10.33
C LEU A 11 39.59 23.86 -9.02
N HIS A 12 39.92 25.00 -8.46
CA HIS A 12 39.82 25.40 -7.05
C HIS A 12 38.38 25.64 -6.55
N LEU A 13 38.18 25.36 -5.26
CA LEU A 13 36.99 25.65 -4.46
C LEU A 13 36.78 27.16 -4.27
N GLU A 14 35.56 27.64 -4.49
CA GLU A 14 35.00 28.83 -3.83
C GLU A 14 33.61 28.47 -3.30
N ASP A 15 33.45 28.68 -1.99
CA ASP A 15 32.22 28.49 -1.21
C ASP A 15 31.11 29.44 -1.65
N HIS A 16 29.91 28.90 -1.85
CA HIS A 16 28.68 29.67 -1.72
C HIS A 16 27.57 28.82 -1.10
N ASP A 17 27.44 28.95 0.21
CA ASP A 17 26.26 28.59 0.99
C ASP A 17 25.02 29.30 0.44
N ARG A 18 23.97 28.55 0.12
CA ARG A 18 22.58 29.04 0.12
C ARG A 18 21.62 27.95 0.59
N ASP A 19 21.23 28.11 1.85
CA ASP A 19 20.06 27.48 2.47
C ASP A 19 18.77 28.03 1.84
N ASP A 20 18.01 27.17 1.16
CA ASP A 20 16.61 27.45 0.82
C ASP A 20 15.70 26.85 1.90
N ARG A 21 15.37 27.66 2.92
CA ARG A 21 14.24 27.44 3.82
C ARG A 21 13.22 28.54 3.65
N SER A 22 12.09 28.18 3.06
CA SER A 22 10.91 29.03 2.85
C SER A 22 10.23 29.33 4.20
N SER A 23 10.36 30.57 4.67
CA SER A 23 9.58 31.15 5.78
C SER A 23 8.50 32.08 5.21
N THR A 24 7.24 31.87 5.56
CA THR A 24 6.17 32.84 5.32
C THR A 24 5.82 33.51 6.65
N GLU A 25 6.36 34.71 6.86
CA GLU A 25 5.94 35.64 7.90
C GLU A 25 4.92 36.61 7.27
N VAL A 26 3.77 36.78 7.91
CA VAL A 26 2.72 37.71 7.46
C VAL A 26 2.78 38.94 8.33
N GLU A 27 3.26 40.06 7.78
CA GLU A 27 3.28 41.36 8.45
C GLU A 27 1.86 41.92 8.61
N GLU A 28 1.51 42.21 9.85
CA GLU A 28 0.33 42.95 10.29
C GLU A 28 0.69 44.44 10.36
N SER A 29 0.11 45.29 9.49
CA SER A 29 -0.19 46.72 9.76
C SER A 29 -0.36 47.51 8.45
N LEU A 30 -1.59 47.68 7.93
CA LEU A 30 -1.94 48.82 7.05
C LEU A 30 -3.46 49.09 7.04
N ILE A 31 -3.97 49.82 8.03
CA ILE A 31 -5.09 50.75 7.82
C ILE A 31 -4.71 52.08 8.46
N GLY A 32 -4.09 52.93 7.65
CA GLY A 32 -3.79 54.32 7.99
C GLY A 32 -5.05 55.18 7.85
N ASP A 33 -5.37 55.88 8.94
CA ASP A 33 -6.31 57.00 8.96
C ASP A 33 -5.93 58.05 7.89
N ARG A 34 -6.84 58.26 6.94
CA ARG A 34 -6.73 59.35 5.96
C ARG A 34 -8.04 60.12 5.96
N GLU A 35 -8.02 61.30 6.57
CA GLU A 35 -8.71 62.48 6.03
C GLU A 35 -8.24 63.77 6.74
N LYS A 36 -7.30 64.46 6.09
CA LYS A 36 -7.01 65.88 6.35
C LYS A 36 -7.58 66.70 5.19
N GLY A 37 -8.50 67.60 5.54
CA GLY A 37 -8.55 68.99 5.09
C GLY A 37 -8.81 69.29 3.61
N PHE A 38 -10.01 69.77 3.31
CA PHE A 38 -10.20 70.83 2.33
C PHE A 38 -11.18 71.87 2.89
N ALA A 39 -10.72 73.12 2.97
CA ALA A 39 -11.49 74.27 3.37
C ALA A 39 -11.85 75.08 2.13
N THR A 40 -13.15 75.34 1.91
CA THR A 40 -13.63 76.55 1.22
C THR A 40 -15.06 76.92 1.68
N ARG A 41 -15.10 77.94 2.55
CA ARG A 41 -15.85 79.20 2.40
C ARG A 41 -17.40 79.20 2.32
N ASP A 42 -17.99 79.34 3.51
CA ASP A 42 -18.88 80.44 3.97
C ASP A 42 -20.14 80.84 3.16
N TYR A 43 -21.32 80.53 3.73
CA TYR A 43 -22.48 81.44 3.79
C TYR A 43 -23.34 81.10 5.02
N GLY A 44 -23.70 82.13 5.78
CA GLY A 44 -24.11 82.01 7.18
C GLY A 44 -25.53 81.54 7.47
N SER A 45 -25.76 81.21 8.75
CA SER A 45 -26.79 81.85 9.58
C SER A 45 -26.69 81.30 11.01
N HIS A 46 -26.68 82.22 11.97
CA HIS A 46 -26.77 81.97 13.41
C HIS A 46 -27.98 81.11 13.79
N HIS A 47 -27.84 80.18 14.74
CA HIS A 47 -28.77 79.99 15.86
C HIS A 47 -28.18 79.07 16.96
N HIS A 48 -28.51 79.42 18.20
CA HIS A 48 -28.08 78.85 19.48
C HIS A 48 -28.54 77.40 19.75
N GLY A 49 -27.74 76.62 20.50
CA GLY A 49 -28.25 75.45 21.24
C GLY A 49 -27.16 74.47 21.71
N PRO A 50 -27.25 73.87 22.92
CA PRO A 50 -26.11 73.30 23.65
C PRO A 50 -25.76 71.85 23.27
N MET A 51 -24.50 71.48 23.55
CA MET A 51 -23.92 70.13 23.49
C MET A 51 -24.83 69.04 24.10
N PRO A 52 -24.99 67.88 23.43
CA PRO A 52 -25.39 66.65 24.10
C PRO A 52 -24.23 65.66 24.17
N ALA A 53 -23.77 65.43 25.40
CA ALA A 53 -23.01 64.26 25.80
C ALA A 53 -23.89 63.01 25.68
N ALA A 54 -23.94 62.39 24.50
CA ALA A 54 -24.72 61.16 24.28
C ALA A 54 -24.04 60.17 23.32
N ARG A 55 -22.72 59.93 23.48
CA ARG A 55 -22.02 58.85 22.72
C ARG A 55 -21.25 57.86 23.59
N ARG A 56 -21.50 57.82 24.91
CA ARG A 56 -20.77 56.93 25.85
C ARG A 56 -21.51 55.64 26.24
N ARG A 57 -22.81 55.52 25.95
CA ARG A 57 -23.62 54.35 26.38
C ARG A 57 -23.81 53.25 25.33
N ARG A 58 -23.69 53.56 24.02
CA ARG A 58 -23.89 52.58 22.94
C ARG A 58 -22.73 51.58 22.79
N ASN A 59 -21.54 51.93 23.28
CA ASN A 59 -20.34 51.08 23.16
C ASN A 59 -20.22 49.97 24.21
N ARG A 60 -20.97 50.02 25.32
CA ARG A 60 -20.94 48.95 26.34
C ARG A 60 -21.77 47.73 25.98
N CYS A 61 -22.85 47.91 25.23
CA CYS A 61 -23.71 46.79 24.81
C CYS A 61 -23.08 46.00 23.66
N LEU A 62 -22.39 46.69 22.73
CA LEU A 62 -21.66 46.07 21.64
C LEU A 62 -20.38 45.33 22.10
N SER A 63 -19.73 45.80 23.18
CA SER A 63 -18.55 45.12 23.75
C SER A 63 -18.90 43.84 24.53
N LEU A 64 -20.13 43.72 25.03
CA LEU A 64 -20.66 42.48 25.62
C LEU A 64 -21.03 41.46 24.54
N LEU A 65 -21.56 41.93 23.39
CA LEU A 65 -21.84 41.09 22.22
C LEU A 65 -20.56 40.53 21.58
N SER A 66 -19.44 41.26 21.55
CA SER A 66 -18.15 40.74 21.09
C SER A 66 -17.50 39.78 22.09
N SER A 67 -17.70 40.02 23.40
CA SER A 67 -17.22 39.13 24.48
C SER A 67 -17.90 37.76 24.44
N SER A 68 -19.20 37.71 24.13
CA SER A 68 -19.94 36.46 23.98
C SER A 68 -19.62 35.71 22.67
N ARG A 69 -19.20 36.41 21.61
CA ARG A 69 -18.84 35.77 20.33
C ARG A 69 -17.61 34.90 20.48
N TRP A 70 -16.54 35.42 21.09
CA TRP A 70 -15.33 34.64 21.34
C TRP A 70 -15.62 33.38 22.18
N PHE A 71 -16.52 33.46 23.16
CA PHE A 71 -16.94 32.29 23.94
C PHE A 71 -17.67 31.25 23.08
N VAL A 72 -18.63 31.68 22.26
CA VAL A 72 -19.37 30.78 21.34
C VAL A 72 -18.43 30.15 20.31
N ASP A 73 -17.52 30.93 19.73
CA ASP A 73 -16.54 30.45 18.75
C ASP A 73 -15.56 29.45 19.39
N THR A 74 -15.14 29.70 20.63
CA THR A 74 -14.27 28.78 21.39
C THR A 74 -15.00 27.47 21.70
N VAL A 75 -16.27 27.54 22.13
CA VAL A 75 -17.08 26.34 22.40
C VAL A 75 -17.32 25.56 21.12
N LEU A 76 -17.65 26.23 20.00
CA LEU A 76 -17.86 25.58 18.71
C LEU A 76 -16.57 24.91 18.23
N LEU A 77 -15.43 25.58 18.37
CA LEU A 77 -14.12 25.01 18.02
C LEU A 77 -13.85 23.75 18.85
N LEU A 78 -14.04 23.80 20.17
CA LEU A 78 -13.86 22.63 21.04
C LEU A 78 -14.79 21.47 20.68
N VAL A 79 -16.04 21.76 20.31
CA VAL A 79 -16.99 20.74 19.82
C VAL A 79 -16.50 20.15 18.50
N THR A 80 -16.08 20.96 17.53
CA THR A 80 -15.56 20.45 16.25
C THR A 80 -14.29 19.62 16.44
N LEU A 81 -13.36 20.06 17.30
CA LEU A 81 -12.16 19.28 17.65
C LEU A 81 -12.53 17.97 18.34
N GLY A 82 -13.47 18.00 19.28
CA GLY A 82 -13.96 16.79 19.95
C GLY A 82 -14.62 15.80 18.99
N LEU A 83 -15.40 16.30 18.02
CA LEU A 83 -15.99 15.48 16.96
C LEU A 83 -14.93 14.90 16.03
N LEU A 84 -13.91 15.67 15.66
CA LEU A 84 -12.79 15.21 14.83
C LEU A 84 -11.95 14.15 15.54
N VAL A 85 -11.63 14.35 16.83
CA VAL A 85 -10.90 13.34 17.63
C VAL A 85 -11.74 12.07 17.75
N ARG A 86 -13.04 12.18 18.01
CA ARG A 86 -13.93 11.02 18.06
C ARG A 86 -13.97 10.28 16.72
N GLU A 87 -14.03 11.01 15.61
CA GLU A 87 -14.03 10.43 14.27
C GLU A 87 -12.68 9.76 13.93
N GLN A 88 -11.56 10.39 14.29
CA GLN A 88 -10.22 9.81 14.13
C GLN A 88 -10.00 8.57 15.01
N MET A 89 -10.51 8.56 16.24
CA MET A 89 -10.41 7.41 17.14
C MET A 89 -11.38 6.28 16.76
N ALA A 90 -12.51 6.60 16.12
CA ALA A 90 -13.50 5.60 15.69
C ALA A 90 -13.11 4.90 14.38
N LYS A 91 -12.31 5.54 13.53
CA LYS A 91 -11.80 4.92 12.31
C LYS A 91 -10.54 4.12 12.67
N PRO A 92 -10.51 2.78 12.49
CA PRO A 92 -9.26 2.05 12.59
C PRO A 92 -8.26 2.67 11.61
N PRO A 93 -6.96 2.75 11.96
CA PRO A 93 -5.95 3.26 11.05
C PRO A 93 -5.99 2.46 9.76
N THR A 94 -6.49 3.07 8.69
CA THR A 94 -6.49 2.46 7.37
C THR A 94 -5.08 2.60 6.83
N ASN A 95 -4.33 1.49 6.74
CA ASN A 95 -3.09 1.48 6.00
C ASN A 95 -3.41 1.84 4.53
N PRO A 96 -2.97 3.01 4.02
CA PRO A 96 -3.28 3.42 2.65
C PRO A 96 -2.62 2.48 1.62
N TRP A 97 -1.58 1.76 2.03
CA TRP A 97 -0.82 0.82 1.23
C TRP A 97 -1.08 -0.59 1.76
N ASP A 98 -2.21 -1.21 1.37
CA ASP A 98 -2.48 -2.61 1.68
C ASP A 98 -1.29 -3.47 1.22
N PHE A 99 -0.44 -3.89 2.16
CA PHE A 99 0.82 -4.53 1.84
C PHE A 99 0.57 -5.88 1.16
N GLY A 100 1.30 -6.16 0.08
CA GLY A 100 1.01 -7.29 -0.81
C GLY A 100 -0.37 -7.18 -1.50
N GLY A 101 -0.95 -5.99 -1.54
CA GLY A 101 -2.14 -5.64 -2.31
C GLY A 101 -1.80 -5.24 -3.74
N ASP A 102 -2.84 -5.02 -4.51
CA ASP A 102 -2.76 -4.59 -5.88
C ASP A 102 -2.79 -3.06 -5.94
N LEU A 103 -1.70 -2.46 -6.42
CA LEU A 103 -1.57 -1.02 -6.58
C LEU A 103 -2.59 -0.45 -7.58
N THR A 104 -3.00 -1.23 -8.57
CA THR A 104 -3.86 -0.77 -9.67
C THR A 104 -5.31 -0.52 -9.24
N GLY A 105 -5.69 -1.10 -8.09
CA GLY A 105 -7.06 -1.07 -7.57
C GLY A 105 -8.00 -2.08 -8.22
N VAL A 106 -7.53 -2.97 -9.10
CA VAL A 106 -8.34 -4.06 -9.68
C VAL A 106 -8.75 -5.04 -8.58
N SER A 107 -7.79 -5.46 -7.77
CA SER A 107 -8.01 -6.44 -6.71
C SER A 107 -8.75 -5.84 -5.51
N GLY A 108 -9.55 -6.68 -4.85
CA GLY A 108 -10.23 -6.31 -3.62
C GLY A 108 -9.27 -6.12 -2.42
N LYS A 109 -9.82 -5.61 -1.32
CA LYS A 109 -9.15 -5.65 -0.01
C LYS A 109 -9.52 -6.94 0.71
N PHE A 110 -8.54 -7.56 1.35
CA PHE A 110 -8.71 -8.82 2.07
C PHE A 110 -8.45 -8.61 3.56
N SER A 111 -9.19 -9.32 4.42
CA SER A 111 -8.86 -9.29 5.85
C SER A 111 -7.52 -9.98 6.12
N GLN A 112 -6.89 -9.64 7.25
CA GLN A 112 -5.65 -10.24 7.70
C GLN A 112 -5.90 -11.25 8.83
N GLN A 113 -5.04 -12.24 8.95
CA GLN A 113 -5.06 -13.26 9.99
C GLN A 113 -3.63 -13.58 10.44
N ILE A 114 -3.46 -13.90 11.72
CA ILE A 114 -2.19 -14.44 12.22
C ILE A 114 -2.12 -15.91 11.87
N LYS A 115 -1.02 -16.32 11.23
CA LYS A 115 -0.72 -17.72 10.92
C LYS A 115 0.58 -18.13 11.57
N THR A 116 0.58 -19.31 12.17
CA THR A 116 1.81 -19.98 12.57
C THR A 116 2.21 -20.92 11.44
N PHE A 117 3.46 -20.84 10.99
CA PHE A 117 3.97 -21.75 9.98
C PHE A 117 4.33 -23.09 10.62
N THR A 118 3.92 -24.15 9.94
CA THR A 118 4.14 -25.53 10.37
C THR A 118 4.71 -26.33 9.19
N PRO A 119 5.67 -27.24 9.43
CA PRO A 119 6.21 -28.06 8.37
C PRO A 119 5.15 -29.01 7.80
N ASP A 120 5.33 -29.37 6.53
CA ASP A 120 4.51 -30.37 5.84
C ASP A 120 4.96 -31.80 6.22
N TYR A 121 4.65 -32.21 7.46
CA TYR A 121 5.05 -33.53 7.99
C TYR A 121 4.51 -34.72 7.18
N GLU A 122 3.36 -34.55 6.53
CA GLU A 122 2.73 -35.58 5.71
C GLU A 122 3.28 -35.59 4.27
N GLY A 123 4.05 -34.57 3.88
CA GLY A 123 4.56 -34.43 2.51
C GLY A 123 3.44 -34.23 1.48
N LYS A 124 2.37 -33.50 1.84
CA LYS A 124 1.20 -33.27 0.98
C LYS A 124 1.56 -32.57 -0.32
N TYR A 125 2.53 -31.67 -0.28
CA TYR A 125 2.91 -30.85 -1.43
C TYR A 125 4.31 -31.22 -1.96
N ALA A 126 5.22 -31.60 -1.07
CA ALA A 126 6.59 -32.00 -1.41
C ALA A 126 7.01 -33.26 -0.62
N PRO A 127 6.64 -34.46 -1.09
CA PRO A 127 6.99 -35.71 -0.42
C PRO A 127 8.50 -35.94 -0.40
N ASN A 128 9.03 -36.49 0.71
CA ASN A 128 10.44 -36.90 0.81
C ASN A 128 10.83 -37.94 -0.26
N ASP A 129 9.91 -38.86 -0.58
CA ASP A 129 10.04 -39.73 -1.74
C ASP A 129 9.55 -38.97 -2.98
N THR A 130 10.49 -38.37 -3.70
CA THR A 130 10.20 -37.45 -4.81
C THR A 130 9.47 -38.11 -5.97
N SER A 131 9.52 -39.44 -6.09
CA SER A 131 8.74 -40.17 -7.09
C SER A 131 7.23 -40.01 -6.86
N LYS A 132 6.80 -39.78 -5.61
CA LYS A 132 5.38 -39.61 -5.26
C LYS A 132 4.81 -38.26 -5.63
N PHE A 133 5.65 -37.28 -5.97
CA PHE A 133 5.18 -35.95 -6.40
C PHE A 133 4.20 -36.04 -7.58
N PHE A 134 4.43 -36.99 -8.49
CA PHE A 134 3.63 -37.19 -9.71
C PHE A 134 2.35 -38.00 -9.47
N THR A 135 2.02 -38.34 -8.22
CA THR A 135 0.76 -38.99 -7.90
C THR A 135 -0.40 -38.01 -8.00
N GLU A 136 -1.57 -38.51 -8.42
CA GLU A 136 -2.79 -37.70 -8.54
C GLU A 136 -3.15 -37.00 -7.21
N GLU A 137 -2.89 -37.65 -6.07
CA GLU A 137 -3.09 -37.07 -4.74
C GLU A 137 -2.28 -35.79 -4.54
N VAL A 138 -0.96 -35.84 -4.78
CA VAL A 138 -0.09 -34.67 -4.59
C VAL A 138 -0.40 -33.58 -5.60
N LEU A 139 -0.63 -33.93 -6.87
CA LEU A 139 -1.00 -32.96 -7.90
C LEU A 139 -2.34 -32.27 -7.60
N ASN A 140 -3.31 -33.00 -7.04
CA ASN A 140 -4.58 -32.41 -6.59
C ASN A 140 -4.40 -31.48 -5.39
N ASN A 141 -3.52 -31.81 -4.44
CA ASN A 141 -3.22 -30.89 -3.33
C ASN A 141 -2.69 -29.54 -3.86
N TRP A 142 -1.83 -29.56 -4.88
CA TRP A 142 -1.38 -28.32 -5.55
C TRP A 142 -2.52 -27.55 -6.21
N ASN A 143 -3.44 -28.24 -6.88
CA ASN A 143 -4.64 -27.61 -7.45
C ASN A 143 -5.53 -26.96 -6.37
N GLU A 144 -5.61 -27.51 -5.16
CA GLU A 144 -6.40 -26.93 -4.04
C GLU A 144 -5.80 -25.65 -3.45
N LEU A 145 -4.50 -25.41 -3.67
CA LEU A 145 -3.88 -24.12 -3.34
C LEU A 145 -4.43 -23.03 -4.24
N MET A 146 -4.84 -23.33 -5.46
CA MET A 146 -5.49 -22.39 -6.36
C MET A 146 -6.97 -22.23 -5.98
N PRO A 147 -7.67 -21.23 -6.53
CA PRO A 147 -9.09 -21.02 -6.22
C PRO A 147 -9.94 -22.30 -6.43
N ARG A 148 -10.83 -22.59 -5.48
CA ARG A 148 -11.54 -23.87 -5.20
C ARG A 148 -12.31 -24.43 -6.39
N THR A 149 -12.87 -23.56 -7.23
CA THR A 149 -13.38 -24.00 -8.53
C THR A 149 -12.18 -24.02 -9.45
N THR A 150 -11.61 -25.20 -9.69
CA THR A 150 -10.51 -25.55 -10.59
C THR A 150 -10.67 -24.94 -11.99
N VAL A 151 -10.50 -23.62 -12.08
CA VAL A 151 -11.01 -22.84 -13.20
C VAL A 151 -10.21 -21.53 -13.29
N GLY A 152 -9.31 -21.43 -14.26
CA GLY A 152 -8.72 -20.18 -14.73
C GLY A 152 -7.32 -19.84 -14.21
N MET A 153 -6.63 -20.72 -13.47
CA MET A 153 -5.23 -20.55 -12.99
C MET A 153 -4.87 -19.18 -12.36
N GLY A 154 -5.85 -18.41 -11.88
CA GLY A 154 -5.64 -17.04 -11.36
C GLY A 154 -5.57 -15.94 -12.42
N PHE A 155 -5.82 -16.26 -13.69
CA PHE A 155 -6.07 -15.28 -14.74
C PHE A 155 -7.44 -14.65 -14.55
N GLN A 156 -7.48 -13.33 -14.64
CA GLN A 156 -8.62 -12.51 -14.33
C GLN A 156 -8.99 -11.68 -15.53
N TRP A 157 -10.28 -11.64 -15.83
CA TRP A 157 -10.81 -10.73 -16.83
C TRP A 157 -11.10 -9.40 -16.19
N VAL A 158 -10.37 -8.36 -16.62
CA VAL A 158 -10.56 -6.99 -16.15
C VAL A 158 -11.31 -6.22 -17.23
N ASN A 159 -12.61 -6.02 -17.00
CA ASN A 159 -13.40 -5.10 -17.80
C ASN A 159 -13.15 -3.65 -17.37
N ASP A 160 -13.47 -2.68 -18.24
CA ASP A 160 -13.39 -1.24 -17.94
C ASP A 160 -12.00 -0.78 -17.43
N THR A 161 -10.93 -1.21 -18.10
CA THR A 161 -9.53 -0.95 -17.72
C THR A 161 -9.21 0.52 -17.46
N HIS A 162 -9.94 1.45 -18.11
CA HIS A 162 -9.83 2.90 -17.91
C HIS A 162 -10.11 3.38 -16.48
N ARG A 163 -10.73 2.55 -15.64
CA ARG A 163 -11.02 2.85 -14.23
C ARG A 163 -9.83 2.62 -13.29
N TYR A 164 -8.80 1.95 -13.80
CA TYR A 164 -7.64 1.54 -13.04
C TYR A 164 -6.40 2.26 -13.56
N HIS A 165 -5.39 2.42 -12.70
CA HIS A 165 -4.11 3.02 -13.06
C HIS A 165 -3.00 1.97 -12.92
N ASP A 166 -1.84 2.24 -13.53
CA ASP A 166 -0.65 1.39 -13.43
C ASP A 166 -0.86 -0.08 -13.82
N LEU A 167 -1.87 -0.37 -14.65
CA LEU A 167 -2.07 -1.70 -15.21
C LEU A 167 -0.84 -2.10 -16.05
N PRO A 168 -0.32 -3.33 -15.89
CA PRO A 168 0.74 -3.82 -16.76
C PRO A 168 0.21 -4.04 -18.19
N THR A 169 1.09 -4.44 -19.11
CA THR A 169 0.65 -4.90 -20.42
C THR A 169 -0.22 -6.16 -20.26
N PRO A 170 -1.43 -6.20 -20.85
CA PRO A 170 -2.31 -7.35 -20.72
C PRO A 170 -1.75 -8.57 -21.44
N ILE A 171 -2.18 -9.74 -20.97
CA ILE A 171 -1.89 -11.02 -21.64
C ILE A 171 -2.68 -11.07 -22.94
N VAL A 172 -2.05 -11.59 -24.00
CA VAL A 172 -2.70 -11.76 -25.31
C VAL A 172 -3.83 -12.77 -25.19
N TRP A 173 -5.07 -12.30 -25.35
CA TRP A 173 -6.27 -13.11 -25.30
C TRP A 173 -7.24 -12.70 -26.43
N PRO A 174 -7.95 -13.63 -27.08
CA PRO A 174 -8.74 -13.32 -28.28
C PRO A 174 -9.79 -12.21 -28.12
N ASP A 175 -10.44 -12.08 -26.95
CA ASP A 175 -11.58 -11.17 -26.74
C ASP A 175 -11.68 -10.59 -25.32
N LYS A 176 -10.62 -10.69 -24.51
CA LYS A 176 -10.64 -10.27 -23.11
C LYS A 176 -9.36 -9.54 -22.76
N THR A 177 -9.45 -8.52 -21.91
CA THR A 177 -8.26 -7.98 -21.25
C THR A 177 -7.97 -8.85 -20.03
N VAL A 178 -6.91 -9.64 -20.11
CA VAL A 178 -6.57 -10.63 -19.09
C VAL A 178 -5.27 -10.27 -18.38
N PHE A 179 -5.29 -10.41 -17.07
CA PHE A 179 -4.13 -10.28 -16.19
C PHE A 179 -4.03 -11.50 -15.29
N THR A 180 -2.85 -11.79 -14.74
CA THR A 180 -2.70 -12.81 -13.69
C THR A 180 -2.31 -12.13 -12.39
N THR A 181 -2.72 -12.69 -11.26
CA THR A 181 -2.24 -12.20 -9.96
C THR A 181 -0.85 -12.71 -9.62
N SER A 182 -0.10 -11.88 -8.90
CA SER A 182 1.22 -12.23 -8.37
C SER A 182 1.18 -13.52 -7.51
N ILE A 183 0.18 -13.69 -6.64
CA ILE A 183 0.07 -14.88 -5.78
C ILE A 183 -0.08 -16.19 -6.56
N THR A 184 -0.89 -16.19 -7.62
CA THR A 184 -1.13 -17.39 -8.45
C THR A 184 0.09 -17.72 -9.32
N HIS A 185 0.79 -16.69 -9.81
CA HIS A 185 2.04 -16.90 -10.54
C HIS A 185 3.17 -17.39 -9.62
N GLN A 186 3.28 -16.87 -8.40
CA GLN A 186 4.24 -17.36 -7.39
C GLN A 186 4.03 -18.84 -7.05
N LEU A 187 2.78 -19.26 -6.86
CA LEU A 187 2.45 -20.67 -6.62
C LEU A 187 2.79 -21.57 -7.82
N HIS A 188 2.49 -21.12 -9.04
CA HIS A 188 2.90 -21.82 -10.26
C HIS A 188 4.43 -21.95 -10.37
N CYS A 189 5.17 -20.88 -10.09
CA CYS A 189 6.63 -20.92 -10.06
C CYS A 189 7.16 -21.93 -9.02
N LEU A 190 6.58 -21.95 -7.82
CA LEU A 190 6.97 -22.91 -6.79
C LEU A 190 6.66 -24.34 -7.22
N PHE A 191 5.48 -24.59 -7.80
CA PHE A 191 5.10 -25.89 -8.36
C PHE A 191 6.12 -26.37 -9.41
N ALA A 192 6.49 -25.52 -10.37
CA ALA A 192 7.46 -25.86 -11.42
C ALA A 192 8.84 -26.20 -10.86
N VAL A 193 9.27 -25.50 -9.79
CA VAL A 193 10.53 -25.79 -9.08
C VAL A 193 10.47 -27.17 -8.41
N VAL A 194 9.39 -27.47 -7.69
CA VAL A 194 9.22 -28.77 -7.00
C VAL A 194 9.09 -29.90 -8.01
N GLN A 195 8.33 -29.70 -9.11
CA GLN A 195 8.19 -30.66 -10.19
C GLN A 195 9.54 -30.99 -10.83
N THR A 196 10.32 -29.96 -11.16
CA THR A 196 11.66 -30.14 -11.76
C THR A 196 12.59 -30.88 -10.81
N TYR A 197 12.66 -30.46 -9.55
CA TYR A 197 13.49 -31.17 -8.55
C TYR A 197 13.06 -32.63 -8.38
N SER A 198 11.75 -32.88 -8.35
CA SER A 198 11.20 -34.22 -8.17
C SER A 198 11.48 -35.11 -9.36
N GLY A 199 11.35 -34.58 -10.58
CA GLY A 199 11.70 -35.30 -11.80
C GLY A 199 13.17 -35.64 -11.89
N LEU A 200 14.06 -34.68 -11.57
CA LEU A 200 15.51 -34.89 -11.60
C LEU A 200 15.97 -35.98 -10.62
N THR A 201 15.36 -36.04 -9.43
CA THR A 201 15.76 -36.97 -8.36
C THR A 201 15.11 -38.35 -8.48
N SER A 202 13.94 -38.44 -9.11
CA SER A 202 13.22 -39.71 -9.27
C SER A 202 13.35 -40.34 -10.67
N GLY A 203 13.90 -39.60 -11.64
CA GLY A 203 14.02 -40.06 -13.03
C GLY A 203 12.73 -39.95 -13.84
N HIS A 204 11.72 -39.21 -13.37
CA HIS A 204 10.53 -38.89 -14.17
C HIS A 204 10.86 -37.88 -15.27
N GLU A 205 10.08 -37.93 -16.35
CA GLU A 205 10.16 -36.94 -17.42
C GLU A 205 9.86 -35.54 -16.89
N ILE A 206 10.58 -34.56 -17.42
CA ILE A 206 10.50 -33.16 -17.03
C ILE A 206 10.24 -32.36 -18.31
N PRO A 207 9.40 -31.30 -18.27
CA PRO A 207 9.20 -30.43 -19.42
C PRO A 207 10.51 -29.95 -20.05
N ASP A 208 10.57 -29.90 -21.38
CA ASP A 208 11.76 -29.50 -22.14
C ASP A 208 12.25 -28.08 -21.78
N ASP A 209 11.33 -27.22 -21.35
CA ASP A 209 11.60 -25.84 -20.97
C ASP A 209 12.02 -25.66 -19.49
N HIS A 210 12.20 -26.75 -18.74
CA HIS A 210 12.52 -26.72 -17.30
C HIS A 210 13.70 -25.79 -16.97
N HIS A 211 14.75 -25.77 -17.79
CA HIS A 211 15.89 -24.89 -17.55
C HIS A 211 15.49 -23.41 -17.56
N TRP A 212 14.69 -22.99 -18.55
CA TRP A 212 14.20 -21.62 -18.64
C TRP A 212 13.28 -21.30 -17.47
N HIS A 213 12.32 -22.19 -17.17
CA HIS A 213 11.41 -22.04 -16.04
C HIS A 213 12.17 -21.89 -14.72
N MET A 214 13.20 -22.69 -14.46
CA MET A 214 13.97 -22.62 -13.21
C MET A 214 14.68 -21.26 -13.04
N ILE A 215 15.38 -20.77 -14.07
CA ILE A 215 16.08 -19.48 -13.99
C ILE A 215 15.10 -18.31 -13.84
N HIS A 216 13.95 -18.39 -14.53
CA HIS A 216 12.87 -17.42 -14.40
C HIS A 216 12.27 -17.43 -12.99
N CYS A 217 11.85 -18.60 -12.50
CA CYS A 217 11.20 -18.79 -11.21
C CYS A 217 12.12 -18.37 -10.06
N PHE A 218 13.40 -18.73 -10.08
CA PHE A 218 14.36 -18.27 -9.06
C PHE A 218 14.47 -16.75 -9.02
N SER A 219 14.54 -16.10 -10.18
CA SER A 219 14.64 -14.65 -10.27
C SER A 219 13.36 -13.96 -9.80
N TYR A 220 12.19 -14.51 -10.12
CA TYR A 220 10.90 -13.97 -9.75
C TYR A 220 10.57 -14.17 -8.27
N LEU A 221 10.77 -15.38 -7.73
CA LEU A 221 10.55 -15.70 -6.32
C LEU A 221 11.50 -14.92 -5.41
N ARG A 222 12.78 -14.72 -5.80
CA ARG A 222 13.70 -13.84 -5.07
C ARG A 222 13.15 -12.42 -4.94
N GLN A 223 12.68 -11.84 -6.04
CA GLN A 223 12.11 -10.48 -6.03
C GLN A 223 10.85 -10.42 -5.16
N THR A 224 10.01 -11.44 -5.21
CA THR A 224 8.83 -11.56 -4.36
C THR A 224 9.21 -11.56 -2.88
N ILE A 225 10.19 -12.38 -2.47
CA ILE A 225 10.66 -12.45 -1.08
C ILE A 225 11.19 -11.08 -0.63
N MET A 226 12.01 -10.43 -1.45
CA MET A 226 12.54 -9.09 -1.14
C MET A 226 11.45 -8.02 -1.09
N CYS A 227 10.42 -8.12 -1.94
CA CYS A 227 9.29 -7.20 -1.94
C CYS A 227 8.39 -7.41 -0.73
N SER A 228 8.17 -8.66 -0.31
CA SER A 228 7.38 -9.00 0.87
C SER A 228 8.13 -8.69 2.16
N ALA A 229 9.47 -8.76 2.15
CA ALA A 229 10.36 -8.47 3.27
C ALA A 229 9.76 -8.90 4.61
N ASP A 230 9.36 -10.18 4.72
CA ASP A 230 8.71 -10.67 5.93
C ASP A 230 9.70 -10.62 7.11
N MET A 231 9.37 -9.82 8.11
CA MET A 231 10.21 -9.55 9.28
C MET A 231 9.75 -10.34 10.51
N ALA A 232 8.93 -11.37 10.34
CA ALA A 232 8.59 -12.29 11.44
C ALA A 232 9.86 -12.86 12.06
N LEU A 233 9.88 -12.97 13.39
CA LEU A 233 10.99 -13.59 14.10
C LEU A 233 10.87 -15.11 14.02
N GLU A 234 11.96 -15.76 13.64
CA GLU A 234 12.06 -17.22 13.56
C GLU A 234 12.89 -17.76 14.74
N GLY A 235 12.48 -18.93 15.23
CA GLY A 235 13.04 -19.55 16.44
C GLY A 235 14.11 -20.60 16.15
N LEU A 236 14.45 -21.38 17.17
CA LEU A 236 15.31 -22.56 17.05
C LEU A 236 14.66 -23.59 16.12
N GLU A 237 15.47 -24.26 15.31
CA GLU A 237 15.02 -25.34 14.44
C GLU A 237 14.27 -26.44 15.21
N THR A 238 13.33 -27.07 14.52
CA THR A 238 12.58 -28.25 15.01
C THR A 238 12.66 -29.45 14.07
N THR A 239 13.20 -29.27 12.85
CA THR A 239 13.20 -30.26 11.78
C THR A 239 14.58 -30.55 11.18
N PHE A 240 15.65 -29.88 11.63
CA PHE A 240 16.99 -30.16 11.10
C PHE A 240 17.49 -31.54 11.58
N PRO A 241 18.02 -32.41 10.69
CA PRO A 241 18.48 -33.74 11.10
C PRO A 241 19.63 -33.74 12.11
N ASP A 242 20.46 -32.70 12.10
CA ASP A 242 21.66 -32.57 12.93
C ASP A 242 21.46 -31.68 14.16
N HIS A 243 20.27 -31.08 14.32
CA HIS A 243 19.93 -30.14 15.40
C HIS A 243 21.02 -29.10 15.69
N ASN A 244 21.58 -28.51 14.62
CA ASN A 244 22.77 -27.66 14.72
C ASN A 244 22.56 -26.30 15.42
N GLY A 245 21.37 -26.03 15.94
CA GLY A 245 21.05 -24.77 16.62
C GLY A 245 20.68 -23.62 15.69
N GLY A 246 20.47 -23.89 14.40
CA GLY A 246 19.97 -22.93 13.41
C GLY A 246 18.49 -22.61 13.55
N SER A 247 17.93 -21.97 12.52
CA SER A 247 16.50 -21.69 12.39
C SER A 247 15.98 -22.33 11.10
N ASP A 248 14.82 -22.99 11.18
CA ASP A 248 14.13 -23.61 10.05
C ASP A 248 12.79 -22.91 9.72
N GLY A 249 12.52 -21.79 10.37
CA GLY A 249 11.36 -20.93 10.10
C GLY A 249 10.03 -21.40 10.68
N TRP A 250 9.96 -22.55 11.36
CA TRP A 250 8.71 -23.05 11.96
C TRP A 250 8.38 -22.38 13.30
N ASP A 251 7.12 -22.53 13.77
CA ASP A 251 6.57 -21.94 15.01
C ASP A 251 6.54 -20.39 15.06
N SER A 252 7.08 -19.74 14.04
CA SER A 252 7.00 -18.30 13.79
C SER A 252 5.57 -17.87 13.46
N LYS A 253 5.22 -16.63 13.85
CA LYS A 253 3.89 -16.04 13.61
C LYS A 253 3.97 -14.95 12.55
N HIS A 254 3.14 -15.09 11.53
CA HIS A 254 3.08 -14.20 10.37
C HIS A 254 1.72 -13.51 10.29
N VAL A 255 1.70 -12.30 9.74
CA VAL A 255 0.46 -11.59 9.38
C VAL A 255 0.18 -11.90 7.92
N CYS A 256 -0.82 -12.73 7.65
CA CYS A 256 -1.17 -13.16 6.30
C CYS A 256 -2.52 -12.59 5.88
N LYS A 257 -2.75 -12.44 4.57
CA LYS A 257 -4.12 -12.26 4.05
C LYS A 257 -4.95 -13.51 4.32
N ASP A 258 -6.26 -13.34 4.50
CA ASP A 258 -7.19 -14.46 4.54
C ASP A 258 -7.23 -15.12 3.16
N TYR A 259 -6.49 -16.22 3.04
CA TYR A 259 -6.32 -16.91 1.77
C TYR A 259 -7.63 -17.46 1.21
N ASN A 260 -8.63 -17.76 2.06
CA ASN A 260 -9.95 -18.15 1.56
C ASN A 260 -10.65 -16.98 0.86
N GLN A 261 -10.54 -15.76 1.39
CA GLN A 261 -11.09 -14.58 0.72
C GLN A 261 -10.37 -14.28 -0.59
N VAL A 262 -9.04 -14.45 -0.61
CA VAL A 262 -8.24 -14.33 -1.84
C VAL A 262 -8.73 -15.32 -2.89
N LYS A 263 -8.85 -16.62 -2.54
CA LYS A 263 -9.38 -17.64 -3.45
C LYS A 263 -10.77 -17.29 -3.96
N ASN A 264 -11.72 -17.01 -3.06
CA ASN A 264 -13.09 -16.68 -3.45
C ASN A 264 -13.18 -15.45 -4.38
N TYR A 265 -12.34 -14.44 -4.16
CA TYR A 265 -12.27 -13.28 -5.05
C TYR A 265 -11.79 -13.69 -6.43
N LEU A 266 -10.68 -14.42 -6.53
CA LEU A 266 -10.10 -14.84 -7.81
C LEU A 266 -11.09 -15.68 -8.65
N GLU A 267 -11.91 -16.52 -8.03
CA GLU A 267 -12.99 -17.26 -8.71
C GLU A 267 -14.05 -16.33 -9.31
N SER A 268 -14.36 -15.23 -8.61
CA SER A 268 -15.41 -14.30 -9.02
C SER A 268 -15.03 -13.46 -10.25
N VAL A 269 -13.72 -13.31 -10.51
CA VAL A 269 -13.18 -12.48 -11.60
C VAL A 269 -12.41 -13.28 -12.67
N ARG A 270 -12.48 -14.60 -12.62
CA ARG A 270 -11.72 -15.51 -13.51
C ARG A 270 -11.97 -15.25 -15.01
N ALA A 271 -10.92 -15.40 -15.80
CA ALA A 271 -10.98 -15.19 -17.24
C ALA A 271 -11.54 -16.39 -18.03
N TYR A 272 -11.37 -17.63 -17.53
CA TYR A 272 -11.78 -18.86 -18.24
C TYR A 272 -11.92 -20.08 -17.31
N ASP A 273 -12.51 -21.13 -17.90
CA ASP A 273 -12.89 -22.50 -17.45
C ASP A 273 -11.82 -23.51 -16.92
N ASP A 274 -10.51 -23.37 -17.19
CA ASP A 274 -9.61 -24.57 -17.17
C ASP A 274 -8.94 -24.88 -15.83
N ARG A 275 -8.55 -26.15 -15.66
CA ARG A 275 -8.54 -26.83 -14.35
C ARG A 275 -7.19 -27.17 -13.73
N GLU A 276 -6.08 -26.95 -14.43
CA GLU A 276 -4.83 -27.62 -14.07
C GLU A 276 -3.69 -26.61 -13.93
N ILE A 277 -2.94 -26.70 -12.83
CA ILE A 277 -1.65 -25.99 -12.66
C ILE A 277 -0.51 -26.71 -13.41
N PHE A 278 -0.75 -27.94 -13.87
CA PHE A 278 0.16 -28.83 -14.58
C PHE A 278 -0.31 -29.11 -16.01
#